data_AF-A0A1X9T467-F1
#
_entry.id   AF-A0A1X9T467-F1
#
_cell.length_a   1.000
_cell.length_b   1.000
_cell.length_c   1.000
_cell.angle_alpha   90.00
_cell.angle_beta   90.00
_cell.angle_gamma   90.00
#
_symmetry.space_group_name_H-M   'P 1'
#
loop_
_entity.id
_entity.type
_entity.pdbx_description
1 polymer ?
#
loop_
_entity_poly.entity_id
_entity_poly.type
_entity_poly.pdbx_seq_one_letter_code
_entity_poly.pdbx_strand_id
1 'polypeptide(L)'
;MKQMDFLLEGNELLLDRGVLICEYCDTEYSADEVDQTDEGFWCDACGSDGVEYFTYFEPNKRPQFLLFLESKTPVNDPYDRQAAFKLNKRLSPFRYPGGKSKIAQHLTAAMRPQQLDTLVSVYIGGASVELAMLQAGLIKQLIMNDIDFGIFSLFYLIKEHPDDLIQRIRTQLPSHEDFFRYRDLIKADYAGADLLDAAWAALIVNRLAYSGIYSANPLGGRCGSQKQLLARYNPDDLCQRIVQIHAMSHRMTLSHQNALPFIEEQAWHPNSTLFLDPPYYEKGSALYRHFYTEQDHRDVSGLLQTFYEQMPGADIVITYDDHPFIRELYYHATEIELNRSFSI
;
A
#
# COMPACT_ATOMS: atom_id res chain seq x y z
N MET A 1 -31.31 14.56 47.67
CA MET A 1 -30.52 13.30 47.64
C MET A 1 -30.17 13.09 46.17
N LYS A 2 -29.13 13.75 45.62
CA LYS A 2 -27.77 13.19 45.32
C LYS A 2 -27.86 11.79 44.69
N GLN A 3 -27.32 11.47 43.51
CA GLN A 3 -26.04 11.78 42.82
C GLN A 3 -26.28 11.87 41.29
N MET A 4 -25.76 12.83 40.52
CA MET A 4 -24.37 13.13 40.09
C MET A 4 -23.76 12.15 39.06
N ASP A 5 -23.87 12.55 37.79
CA ASP A 5 -22.86 12.69 36.72
C ASP A 5 -21.70 11.70 36.57
N PHE A 6 -21.55 11.18 35.35
CA PHE A 6 -20.28 10.75 34.75
C PHE A 6 -20.14 11.43 33.38
N LEU A 7 -19.53 12.61 33.40
CA LEU A 7 -18.85 13.20 32.24
C LEU A 7 -17.43 12.62 32.25
N LEU A 8 -17.03 11.99 31.15
CA LEU A 8 -15.63 11.62 30.89
C LEU A 8 -14.91 12.88 30.40
N GLU A 9 -14.45 13.68 31.36
CA GLU A 9 -13.40 14.68 31.16
C GLU A 9 -12.03 13.97 31.29
N GLY A 10 -11.07 14.40 30.46
CA GLY A 10 -9.74 13.79 30.36
C GLY A 10 -8.92 13.88 31.64
N ASN A 11 -7.90 13.02 31.72
CA ASN A 11 -6.73 13.15 32.60
C ASN A 11 -5.59 12.36 31.93
N GLU A 12 -4.58 13.05 31.38
CA GLU A 12 -3.38 13.52 32.09
C GLU A 12 -2.39 12.38 32.37
N LEU A 13 -1.56 12.06 31.37
CA LEU A 13 -0.23 11.44 31.57
C LEU A 13 0.81 12.44 32.11
N LEU A 14 0.34 13.60 32.61
CA LEU A 14 1.10 14.56 33.40
C LEU A 14 0.47 14.64 34.79
N LEU A 15 0.71 13.63 35.63
CA LEU A 15 0.33 13.69 37.04
C LEU A 15 1.26 14.68 37.76
N ASP A 16 0.85 15.95 37.84
CA ASP A 16 1.05 16.95 38.92
C ASP A 16 2.41 17.04 39.68
N ARG A 17 3.51 16.42 39.19
CA ARG A 17 4.80 16.30 39.91
C ARG A 17 6.06 16.19 39.02
N GLY A 18 5.96 16.36 37.70
CA GLY A 18 7.13 16.24 36.80
C GLY A 18 7.65 14.81 36.64
N VAL A 19 6.80 13.82 36.87
CA VAL A 19 7.08 12.40 36.68
C VAL A 19 6.41 11.93 35.38
N LEU A 20 7.17 11.26 34.52
CA LEU A 20 6.73 10.63 33.27
C LEU A 20 6.65 9.11 33.49
N ILE A 21 5.70 8.43 32.84
CA ILE A 21 5.47 6.98 33.02
C ILE A 21 5.47 6.29 31.66
N CYS A 22 6.35 5.30 31.42
CA CYS A 22 6.36 4.52 30.16
C CYS A 22 5.03 3.76 30.02
N GLU A 23 4.35 3.90 28.89
CA GLU A 23 3.07 3.21 28.66
C GLU A 23 3.22 1.69 28.44
N TYR A 24 4.45 1.20 28.23
CA TYR A 24 4.72 -0.22 27.97
C TYR A 24 5.19 -1.01 29.21
N CYS A 25 5.89 -0.38 30.16
CA CYS A 25 6.44 -1.09 31.33
C CYS A 25 6.18 -0.41 32.68
N ASP A 26 5.44 0.71 32.68
CA ASP A 26 5.11 1.48 33.88
C ASP A 26 6.32 2.08 34.63
N THR A 27 7.53 2.08 34.04
CA THR A 27 8.70 2.73 34.64
C THR A 27 8.47 4.24 34.74
N GLU A 28 8.72 4.76 35.92
CA GLU A 28 8.64 6.19 36.24
C GLU A 28 9.99 6.88 35.98
N TYR A 29 9.95 8.04 35.35
CA TYR A 29 11.11 8.88 35.06
C TYR A 29 10.89 10.29 35.58
N SER A 30 11.95 10.96 36.03
CA SER A 30 11.94 12.42 36.06
C SER A 30 12.07 12.97 34.65
N ALA A 31 11.42 14.09 34.35
CA ALA A 31 11.54 14.73 33.04
C ALA A 31 13.00 15.04 32.63
N ASP A 32 13.89 15.31 33.58
CA ASP A 32 15.29 15.63 33.28
C ASP A 32 16.15 14.38 33.00
N GLU A 33 15.60 13.16 33.11
CA GLU A 33 16.33 11.88 33.01
C GLU A 33 16.15 11.16 31.67
N VAL A 34 15.26 11.64 30.79
CA VAL A 34 14.91 10.98 29.52
C VAL A 34 15.01 11.92 28.34
N ASP A 35 15.34 11.37 27.17
CA ASP A 35 15.26 12.11 25.91
C ASP A 35 13.80 12.29 25.50
N GLN A 36 13.43 13.51 25.12
CA GLN A 36 12.05 13.91 24.84
C GLN A 36 11.92 14.72 23.55
N THR A 37 10.71 14.72 23.01
CA THR A 37 10.22 15.60 21.96
C THR A 37 9.01 16.37 22.46
N ASP A 38 8.40 17.20 21.60
CA ASP A 38 7.11 17.83 21.91
C ASP A 38 5.95 16.81 22.02
N GLU A 39 6.13 15.57 21.53
CA GLU A 39 5.06 14.55 21.45
C GLU A 39 5.17 13.46 22.52
N GLY A 40 6.36 13.25 23.09
CA GLY A 40 6.63 12.11 23.96
C GLY A 40 8.11 11.95 24.30
N PHE A 41 8.46 10.81 24.88
CA PHE A 41 9.82 10.49 25.36
C PHE A 41 10.22 9.05 25.09
N TRP A 42 11.53 8.79 25.04
CA TRP A 42 12.06 7.43 24.90
C TRP A 42 12.30 6.79 26.27
N CYS A 43 11.85 5.55 26.40
CA CYS A 43 12.01 4.72 27.59
C CYS A 43 13.08 3.65 27.35
N ASP A 44 14.15 3.72 28.14
CA ASP A 44 15.28 2.79 28.12
C ASP A 44 15.01 1.46 28.86
N ALA A 45 13.92 1.38 29.64
CA ALA A 45 13.52 0.17 30.36
C ALA A 45 12.60 -0.76 29.54
N CYS A 46 11.96 -0.24 28.49
CA CYS A 46 10.89 -0.90 27.76
C CYS A 46 11.42 -1.91 26.70
N GLY A 47 12.69 -1.82 26.26
CA GLY A 47 13.30 -2.74 25.30
C GLY A 47 14.45 -3.62 25.83
N SER A 48 14.88 -4.57 25.00
CA SER A 48 16.06 -5.43 25.24
C SER A 48 17.27 -4.90 24.46
N ASP A 49 18.49 -5.09 24.96
CA ASP A 49 19.73 -4.79 24.23
C ASP A 49 19.85 -3.33 23.74
N GLY A 50 19.48 -2.36 24.59
CA GLY A 50 19.64 -0.92 24.30
C GLY A 50 18.63 -0.34 23.31
N VAL A 51 17.53 -1.06 23.07
CA VAL A 51 16.39 -0.59 22.29
C VAL A 51 15.46 0.24 23.18
N GLU A 52 15.12 1.45 22.75
CA GLU A 52 14.25 2.36 23.50
C GLU A 52 12.87 2.47 22.85
N TYR A 53 11.82 2.44 23.65
CA TYR A 53 10.44 2.54 23.14
C TYR A 53 9.93 3.96 23.34
N PHE A 54 9.21 4.49 22.36
CA PHE A 54 8.67 5.84 22.42
C PHE A 54 7.29 5.85 23.07
N THR A 55 7.16 6.59 24.17
CA THR A 55 5.90 6.82 24.89
C THR A 55 5.34 8.19 24.56
N TYR A 56 4.08 8.26 24.12
CA TYR A 56 3.42 9.53 23.81
C TYR A 56 2.85 10.18 25.08
N PHE A 57 3.01 11.50 25.22
CA PHE A 57 2.35 12.24 26.31
C PHE A 57 0.83 12.22 26.19
N GLU A 58 0.33 12.24 24.96
CA GLU A 58 -1.09 12.10 24.66
C GLU A 58 -1.31 10.83 23.80
N PRO A 59 -1.91 9.75 24.32
CA PRO A 59 -2.02 8.48 23.61
C PRO A 59 -2.79 8.56 22.28
N ASN A 60 -3.66 9.57 22.12
CA ASN A 60 -4.40 9.84 20.88
C ASN A 60 -3.51 10.40 19.75
N LYS A 61 -2.29 10.87 20.07
CA LYS A 61 -1.31 11.36 19.08
C LYS A 61 -0.59 10.21 18.38
N ARG A 62 -0.47 9.05 19.07
CA ARG A 62 0.12 7.83 18.54
C ARG A 62 -0.37 7.54 17.12
N PRO A 63 0.52 7.22 16.17
CA PRO A 63 0.16 6.80 14.83
C PRO A 63 -0.80 5.63 14.85
N GLN A 64 -1.68 5.57 13.85
CA GLN A 64 -2.51 4.39 13.68
C GLN A 64 -1.67 3.25 13.10
N PHE A 65 -1.93 2.03 13.57
CA PHE A 65 -1.48 0.82 12.91
C PHE A 65 -2.72 0.00 12.57
N LEU A 66 -3.10 -0.03 11.30
CA LEU A 66 -4.31 -0.68 10.82
C LEU A 66 -3.98 -1.89 9.95
N LEU A 67 -4.57 -3.04 10.29
CA LEU A 67 -4.47 -4.27 9.51
C LEU A 67 -5.84 -4.59 8.88
N PHE A 68 -5.94 -4.40 7.57
CA PHE A 68 -7.13 -4.74 6.79
C PHE A 68 -7.05 -6.19 6.29
N LEU A 69 -8.03 -7.00 6.67
CA LEU A 69 -8.08 -8.43 6.39
C LEU A 69 -9.22 -8.75 5.42
N GLU A 70 -8.88 -9.22 4.23
CA GLU A 70 -9.85 -9.64 3.23
C GLU A 70 -10.39 -11.05 3.54
N SER A 71 -11.61 -11.12 4.09
CA SER A 71 -12.27 -12.38 4.48
C SER A 71 -13.19 -12.93 3.39
N LYS A 72 -13.19 -14.27 3.23
CA LYS A 72 -14.13 -15.00 2.34
C LYS A 72 -15.53 -15.06 2.92
N THR A 73 -15.64 -14.96 4.24
CA THR A 73 -16.91 -15.01 4.96
C THR A 73 -17.53 -13.62 4.94
N PRO A 74 -18.85 -13.50 4.72
CA PRO A 74 -19.53 -12.23 4.84
C PRO A 74 -19.36 -11.64 6.25
N VAL A 75 -18.75 -10.48 6.35
CA VAL A 75 -18.58 -9.69 7.57
C VAL A 75 -19.44 -8.44 7.49
N ASN A 76 -19.87 -7.94 8.64
CA ASN A 76 -20.55 -6.65 8.70
C ASN A 76 -19.49 -5.55 8.59
N ASP A 77 -19.35 -4.97 7.41
CA ASP A 77 -18.31 -4.00 7.13
C ASP A 77 -18.68 -2.65 7.80
N PRO A 78 -17.93 -2.20 8.82
CA PRO A 78 -18.27 -0.98 9.56
C PRO A 78 -18.17 0.29 8.71
N TYR A 79 -17.48 0.21 7.55
CA TYR A 79 -17.31 1.32 6.62
C TYR A 79 -18.17 1.18 5.35
N ASP A 80 -19.15 0.27 5.30
CA ASP A 80 -20.13 0.13 4.19
C ASP A 80 -21.12 1.31 4.07
N ARG A 81 -20.82 2.46 4.70
CA ARG A 81 -21.61 3.68 4.55
C ARG A 81 -21.29 4.35 3.21
N GLN A 82 -22.29 4.99 2.61
CA GLN A 82 -22.11 5.81 1.41
C GLN A 82 -20.91 6.75 1.58
N ALA A 83 -19.87 6.51 0.78
CA ALA A 83 -18.64 7.29 0.85
C ALA A 83 -18.92 8.78 0.64
N ALA A 84 -18.29 9.63 1.48
CA ALA A 84 -18.39 11.09 1.38
C ALA A 84 -17.77 11.65 0.07
N PHE A 85 -17.03 10.83 -0.68
CA PHE A 85 -16.37 11.19 -1.93
C PHE A 85 -16.35 10.02 -2.93
N LYS A 86 -16.33 10.36 -4.22
CA LYS A 86 -16.35 9.40 -5.33
C LYS A 86 -14.93 9.21 -5.88
N LEU A 87 -14.30 8.09 -5.54
CA LEU A 87 -13.02 7.69 -6.11
C LEU A 87 -13.17 7.20 -7.56
N ASN A 88 -12.29 7.65 -8.45
CA ASN A 88 -12.22 7.12 -9.81
C ASN A 88 -11.56 5.74 -9.80
N LYS A 89 -12.40 4.70 -9.88
CA LYS A 89 -11.99 3.29 -9.77
C LYS A 89 -11.23 2.75 -11.00
N ARG A 90 -10.98 3.56 -12.04
CA ARG A 90 -10.48 3.09 -13.34
C ARG A 90 -9.30 3.87 -13.91
N LEU A 91 -8.59 4.66 -13.10
CA LEU A 91 -7.46 5.45 -13.60
C LEU A 91 -6.23 4.59 -13.93
N SER A 92 -5.96 3.52 -13.17
CA SER A 92 -4.80 2.65 -13.43
C SER A 92 -4.80 2.07 -14.87
N PRO A 93 -3.64 2.04 -15.55
CA PRO A 93 -3.49 1.32 -16.82
C PRO A 93 -3.60 -0.20 -16.63
N PHE A 94 -3.19 -0.70 -15.46
CA PHE A 94 -3.22 -2.11 -15.12
C PHE A 94 -4.60 -2.59 -14.66
N ARG A 95 -4.81 -3.90 -14.80
CA ARG A 95 -5.81 -4.66 -14.07
C ARG A 95 -5.10 -5.47 -13.01
N TYR A 96 -5.30 -5.10 -11.76
CA TYR A 96 -4.88 -5.94 -10.65
C TYR A 96 -6.02 -6.87 -10.21
N PRO A 97 -5.74 -8.17 -9.94
CA PRO A 97 -6.69 -9.04 -9.27
C PRO A 97 -7.19 -8.41 -7.96
N GLY A 98 -8.45 -8.68 -7.60
CA GLY A 98 -9.02 -8.23 -6.32
C GLY A 98 -9.67 -6.83 -6.33
N GLY A 99 -9.46 -6.01 -7.37
CA GLY A 99 -10.27 -4.81 -7.58
C GLY A 99 -10.33 -3.88 -6.36
N LYS A 100 -9.16 -3.60 -5.75
CA LYS A 100 -8.99 -2.78 -4.52
C LYS A 100 -9.64 -1.40 -4.56
N SER A 101 -10.13 -0.97 -5.71
CA SER A 101 -11.04 0.17 -5.87
C SER A 101 -12.31 0.14 -4.98
N LYS A 102 -12.78 -1.03 -4.51
CA LYS A 102 -13.85 -1.11 -3.49
C LYS A 102 -13.30 -0.85 -2.08
N ILE A 103 -12.14 -1.43 -1.79
CA ILE A 103 -11.42 -1.29 -0.52
C ILE A 103 -10.87 0.12 -0.34
N ALA A 104 -10.54 0.82 -1.42
CA ALA A 104 -10.02 2.19 -1.41
C ALA A 104 -10.86 3.15 -0.56
N GLN A 105 -12.19 3.03 -0.61
CA GLN A 105 -13.08 3.88 0.18
C GLN A 105 -13.00 3.57 1.68
N HIS A 106 -12.82 2.30 2.03
CA HIS A 106 -12.70 1.82 3.41
C HIS A 106 -11.34 2.22 3.98
N LEU A 107 -10.27 2.01 3.21
CA LEU A 107 -8.91 2.45 3.55
C LEU A 107 -8.87 3.95 3.83
N THR A 108 -9.37 4.77 2.90
CA THR A 108 -9.32 6.23 3.06
C THR A 108 -10.24 6.74 4.18
N ALA A 109 -11.33 6.02 4.51
CA ALA A 109 -12.20 6.41 5.62
C ALA A 109 -11.57 6.14 6.99
N ALA A 110 -10.67 5.17 7.10
CA ALA A 110 -9.98 4.85 8.34
C ALA A 110 -8.74 5.73 8.58
N MET A 111 -8.09 6.20 7.50
CA MET A 111 -6.89 7.06 7.57
C MET A 111 -7.17 8.43 8.18
N ARG A 112 -6.24 8.94 9.00
CA ARG A 112 -6.36 10.27 9.62
C ARG A 112 -6.07 11.37 8.59
N PRO A 113 -6.96 12.35 8.37
CA PRO A 113 -6.74 13.42 7.39
C PRO A 113 -5.42 14.21 7.58
N GLN A 114 -4.93 14.31 8.82
CA GLN A 114 -3.71 15.02 9.17
C GLN A 114 -2.44 14.27 8.71
N GLN A 115 -2.54 12.96 8.47
CA GLN A 115 -1.45 12.08 8.02
C GLN A 115 -1.54 11.75 6.52
N LEU A 116 -2.36 12.47 5.77
CA LEU A 116 -2.59 12.27 4.34
C LEU A 116 -1.92 13.33 3.47
N ASP A 117 -0.97 14.12 3.99
CA ASP A 117 -0.19 14.99 3.11
C ASP A 117 0.62 14.16 2.11
N THR A 118 1.23 13.07 2.57
CA THR A 118 1.99 12.14 1.72
C THR A 118 1.52 10.70 1.93
N LEU A 119 1.22 10.01 0.84
CA LEU A 119 1.04 8.56 0.86
C LEU A 119 2.33 7.90 0.38
N VAL A 120 2.90 7.03 1.20
CA VAL A 120 4.07 6.21 0.86
C VAL A 120 3.55 4.80 0.54
N SER A 121 3.48 4.43 -0.74
CA SER A 121 3.08 3.08 -1.16
C SER A 121 4.30 2.21 -1.40
N VAL A 122 4.48 1.19 -0.56
CA VAL A 122 5.66 0.29 -0.57
C VAL A 122 5.60 -0.73 -1.70
N TYR A 123 4.38 -1.13 -2.08
CA TYR A 123 4.07 -2.13 -3.10
C TYR A 123 2.99 -1.57 -4.03
N ILE A 124 3.39 -0.78 -5.02
CA ILE A 124 2.40 -0.05 -5.81
C ILE A 124 1.52 -0.97 -6.65
N GLY A 125 2.07 -2.06 -7.20
CA GLY A 125 1.36 -2.96 -8.09
C GLY A 125 0.64 -2.22 -9.22
N GLY A 126 -0.70 -2.22 -9.18
CA GLY A 126 -1.54 -1.47 -10.11
C GLY A 126 -1.75 0.02 -9.79
N ALA A 127 -1.34 0.51 -8.63
CA ALA A 127 -1.54 1.87 -8.13
C ALA A 127 -3.01 2.36 -8.15
N SER A 128 -3.99 1.44 -8.05
CA SER A 128 -5.41 1.80 -8.24
C SER A 128 -5.98 2.63 -7.09
N VAL A 129 -5.52 2.39 -5.85
CA VAL A 129 -5.99 3.12 -4.66
C VAL A 129 -5.29 4.47 -4.62
N GLU A 130 -3.97 4.43 -4.78
CA GLU A 130 -3.03 5.54 -4.75
C GLU A 130 -3.38 6.62 -5.76
N LEU A 131 -3.54 6.24 -7.03
CA LEU A 131 -3.91 7.19 -8.09
C LEU A 131 -5.32 7.76 -7.87
N ALA A 132 -6.24 6.98 -7.29
CA ALA A 132 -7.57 7.47 -6.99
C ALA A 132 -7.55 8.52 -5.85
N MET A 133 -6.75 8.29 -4.81
CA MET A 133 -6.55 9.25 -3.72
C MET A 133 -5.86 10.52 -4.21
N LEU A 134 -4.81 10.37 -5.04
CA LEU A 134 -4.08 11.49 -5.62
C LEU A 134 -4.97 12.32 -6.55
N GLN A 135 -5.78 11.68 -7.38
CA GLN A 135 -6.74 12.35 -8.27
C GLN A 135 -7.85 13.07 -7.51
N ALA A 136 -8.34 12.47 -6.42
CA ALA A 136 -9.38 13.05 -5.58
C ALA A 136 -8.87 14.22 -4.71
N GLY A 137 -7.56 14.48 -4.69
CA GLY A 137 -6.95 15.51 -3.85
C GLY A 137 -6.94 15.15 -2.37
N LEU A 138 -7.11 13.87 -2.03
CA LEU A 138 -7.06 13.37 -0.65
C LEU A 138 -5.62 13.30 -0.14
N ILE A 139 -4.66 13.18 -1.07
CA ILE A 139 -3.23 13.25 -0.78
C ILE A 139 -2.57 14.31 -1.64
N LYS A 140 -1.55 14.99 -1.07
CA LYS A 140 -0.79 16.02 -1.80
C LYS A 140 0.35 15.39 -2.58
N GLN A 141 1.06 14.43 -2.00
CA GLN A 141 2.19 13.74 -2.60
C GLN A 141 1.99 12.23 -2.54
N LEU A 142 2.54 11.54 -3.54
CA LEU A 142 2.55 10.08 -3.63
C LEU A 142 3.98 9.60 -3.87
N ILE A 143 4.53 8.88 -2.90
CA ILE A 143 5.82 8.21 -3.01
C ILE A 143 5.54 6.73 -3.31
N MET A 144 6.15 6.21 -4.36
CA MET A 144 5.80 4.93 -4.97
C MET A 144 7.03 4.03 -5.06
N ASN A 145 6.91 2.81 -4.56
CA ASN A 145 7.91 1.76 -4.72
C ASN A 145 7.30 0.47 -5.29
N ASP A 146 8.04 -0.20 -6.17
CA ASP A 146 7.81 -1.61 -6.48
C ASP A 146 9.16 -2.30 -6.69
N ILE A 147 9.21 -3.61 -6.51
CA ILE A 147 10.38 -4.42 -6.87
C ILE A 147 10.28 -4.94 -8.31
N ASP A 148 9.07 -5.04 -8.88
CA ASP A 148 8.89 -5.49 -10.26
C ASP A 148 9.34 -4.40 -11.25
N PHE A 149 10.39 -4.70 -12.00
CA PHE A 149 10.99 -3.76 -12.95
C PHE A 149 10.01 -3.29 -14.02
N GLY A 150 9.07 -4.12 -14.48
CA GLY A 150 8.07 -3.72 -15.47
C GLY A 150 7.02 -2.78 -14.90
N ILE A 151 6.62 -2.97 -13.64
CA ILE A 151 5.72 -2.05 -12.94
C ILE A 151 6.41 -0.70 -12.72
N PHE A 152 7.63 -0.71 -12.17
CA PHE A 152 8.43 0.50 -12.02
C PHE A 152 8.61 1.24 -13.36
N SER A 153 9.05 0.52 -14.39
CA SER A 153 9.29 1.10 -15.72
C SER A 153 8.04 1.74 -16.31
N LEU A 154 6.86 1.12 -16.12
CA LEU A 154 5.61 1.67 -16.60
C LEU A 154 5.32 3.03 -15.98
N PHE A 155 5.33 3.13 -14.64
CA PHE A 155 5.00 4.39 -13.98
C PHE A 155 6.10 5.44 -14.14
N TYR A 156 7.36 5.03 -14.24
CA TYR A 156 8.47 5.91 -14.58
C TYR A 156 8.26 6.55 -15.96
N LEU A 157 7.94 5.77 -16.98
CA LEU A 157 7.67 6.31 -18.32
C LEU A 157 6.40 7.17 -18.35
N ILE A 158 5.33 6.80 -17.64
CA ILE A 158 4.15 7.66 -17.54
C ILE A 158 4.52 9.03 -16.94
N LYS A 159 5.42 9.06 -15.95
CA LYS A 159 5.89 10.30 -15.32
C LYS A 159 6.80 11.11 -16.26
N GLU A 160 7.84 10.51 -16.80
CA GLU A 160 8.94 11.22 -17.48
C GLU A 160 8.79 11.28 -19.02
N HIS A 161 8.28 10.21 -19.63
CA HIS A 161 8.25 10.02 -21.08
C HIS A 161 6.92 9.39 -21.58
N PRO A 162 5.76 10.01 -21.32
CA PRO A 162 4.46 9.40 -21.61
C PRO A 162 4.22 9.18 -23.11
N ASP A 163 4.81 10.02 -23.96
CA ASP A 163 4.60 10.01 -25.42
C ASP A 163 5.14 8.73 -26.06
N ASP A 164 6.26 8.19 -25.57
CA ASP A 164 6.86 6.96 -26.09
C ASP A 164 5.89 5.77 -25.93
N LEU A 165 5.30 5.68 -24.73
CA LEU A 165 4.32 4.64 -24.42
C LEU A 165 3.01 4.84 -25.20
N ILE A 166 2.51 6.08 -25.30
CA ILE A 166 1.32 6.43 -26.08
C ILE A 166 1.50 6.10 -27.55
N GLN A 167 2.65 6.45 -28.14
CA GLN A 167 2.97 6.15 -29.53
C GLN A 167 2.98 4.64 -29.76
N ARG A 168 3.59 3.86 -28.86
CA ARG A 168 3.60 2.40 -28.96
C ARG A 168 2.20 1.80 -28.86
N ILE A 169 1.37 2.27 -27.93
CA ILE A 169 -0.04 1.85 -27.78
C ILE A 169 -0.87 2.13 -29.04
N ARG A 170 -0.66 3.28 -29.70
CA ARG A 170 -1.42 3.67 -30.90
C ARG A 170 -1.00 2.94 -32.16
N THR A 171 0.25 2.51 -32.24
CA THR A 171 0.84 1.97 -33.47
C THR A 171 0.99 0.44 -33.48
N GLN A 172 1.00 -0.20 -32.32
CA GLN A 172 1.16 -1.65 -32.22
C GLN A 172 -0.13 -2.31 -31.76
N LEU A 173 -0.62 -3.26 -32.57
CA LEU A 173 -1.76 -4.10 -32.23
C LEU A 173 -1.27 -5.47 -31.75
N PRO A 174 -1.42 -5.81 -30.45
CA PRO A 174 -0.88 -7.06 -29.92
C PRO A 174 -1.54 -8.32 -30.49
N SER A 175 -0.74 -9.38 -30.62
CA SER A 175 -1.15 -10.73 -31.02
C SER A 175 -0.92 -11.76 -29.91
N HIS A 176 -1.32 -13.02 -30.15
CA HIS A 176 -1.00 -14.13 -29.23
C HIS A 176 0.50 -14.41 -29.17
N GLU A 177 1.21 -14.25 -30.30
CA GLU A 177 2.67 -14.39 -30.35
C GLU A 177 3.34 -13.34 -29.47
N ASP A 178 2.90 -12.08 -29.58
CA ASP A 178 3.35 -10.98 -28.72
C ASP A 178 3.12 -11.30 -27.25
N PHE A 179 1.93 -11.79 -26.89
CA PHE A 179 1.61 -12.16 -25.52
C PHE A 179 2.62 -13.18 -24.96
N PHE A 180 2.92 -14.25 -25.70
CA PHE A 180 3.86 -15.27 -25.23
C PHE A 180 5.29 -14.74 -25.19
N ARG A 181 5.72 -14.00 -26.21
CA ARG A 181 7.04 -13.36 -26.27
C ARG A 181 7.27 -12.45 -25.06
N TYR A 182 6.34 -11.53 -24.79
CA TYR A 182 6.45 -10.60 -23.67
C TYR A 182 6.31 -11.29 -22.33
N ARG A 183 5.51 -12.36 -22.23
CA ARG A 183 5.43 -13.16 -21.00
C ARG A 183 6.74 -13.88 -20.71
N ASP A 184 7.42 -14.37 -21.74
CA ASP A 184 8.72 -15.02 -21.57
C ASP A 184 9.80 -14.00 -21.22
N LEU A 185 9.71 -12.75 -21.71
CA LEU A 185 10.54 -11.65 -21.24
C LEU A 185 10.33 -11.34 -19.74
N ILE A 186 9.07 -11.30 -19.27
CA ILE A 186 8.75 -11.11 -17.84
C ILE A 186 9.33 -12.25 -16.98
N LYS A 187 9.24 -13.50 -17.47
CA LYS A 187 9.80 -14.68 -16.78
C LYS A 187 11.33 -14.69 -16.76
N ALA A 188 11.97 -14.14 -17.79
CA ALA A 188 13.40 -13.93 -17.86
C ALA A 188 13.86 -12.69 -17.08
N ASP A 189 13.02 -12.18 -16.19
CA ASP A 189 13.28 -10.99 -15.38
C ASP A 189 13.68 -9.75 -16.20
N TYR A 190 13.00 -9.58 -17.34
CA TYR A 190 13.25 -8.47 -18.27
C TYR A 190 14.72 -8.41 -18.73
N ALA A 191 15.44 -9.53 -18.72
CA ALA A 191 16.85 -9.57 -19.07
C ALA A 191 17.09 -8.97 -20.47
N GLY A 192 17.92 -7.92 -20.51
CA GLY A 192 18.27 -7.20 -21.74
C GLY A 192 17.20 -6.25 -22.28
N ALA A 193 16.08 -6.05 -21.57
CA ALA A 193 15.09 -5.04 -21.93
C ALA A 193 15.46 -3.66 -21.38
N ASP A 194 15.14 -2.62 -22.14
CA ASP A 194 15.11 -1.25 -21.64
C ASP A 194 13.79 -0.96 -20.90
N LEU A 195 13.66 0.25 -20.35
CA LEU A 195 12.45 0.70 -19.64
C LEU A 195 11.19 0.59 -20.51
N LEU A 196 11.28 0.96 -21.80
CA LEU A 196 10.13 0.97 -22.70
C LEU A 196 9.66 -0.44 -23.04
N ASP A 197 10.58 -1.36 -23.29
CA ASP A 197 10.28 -2.77 -23.52
C ASP A 197 9.75 -3.46 -22.27
N ALA A 198 10.31 -3.17 -21.09
CA ALA A 198 9.82 -3.73 -19.82
C ALA A 198 8.40 -3.24 -19.49
N ALA A 199 8.16 -1.93 -19.57
CA ALA A 199 6.84 -1.34 -19.38
C ALA A 199 5.80 -1.88 -20.37
N TRP A 200 6.20 -1.98 -21.64
CA TRP A 200 5.33 -2.51 -22.69
C TRP A 200 4.98 -3.97 -22.46
N ALA A 201 5.96 -4.81 -22.14
CA ALA A 201 5.74 -6.22 -21.85
C ALA A 201 4.77 -6.41 -20.67
N ALA A 202 5.00 -5.69 -19.57
CA ALA A 202 4.14 -5.73 -18.40
C ALA A 202 2.70 -5.30 -18.74
N LEU A 203 2.53 -4.17 -19.45
CA LEU A 203 1.22 -3.66 -19.86
C LEU A 203 0.49 -4.65 -20.77
N ILE A 204 1.14 -5.15 -21.82
CA ILE A 204 0.50 -6.04 -22.79
C ILE A 204 0.10 -7.36 -22.12
N VAL A 205 0.99 -7.99 -21.38
CA VAL A 205 0.67 -9.25 -20.70
C VAL A 205 -0.48 -9.03 -19.71
N ASN A 206 -0.47 -7.96 -18.93
CA ASN A 206 -1.56 -7.65 -18.01
C ASN A 206 -2.90 -7.41 -18.72
N ARG A 207 -2.93 -6.69 -19.85
CA ARG A 207 -4.20 -6.41 -20.55
C ARG A 207 -4.75 -7.62 -21.28
N LEU A 208 -3.90 -8.54 -21.70
CA LEU A 208 -4.28 -9.71 -22.50
C LEU A 208 -4.46 -10.99 -21.67
N ALA A 209 -3.94 -11.06 -20.45
CA ALA A 209 -4.08 -12.23 -19.58
C ALA A 209 -5.46 -12.31 -18.91
N TYR A 210 -5.90 -13.54 -18.63
CA TYR A 210 -7.01 -13.77 -17.72
C TYR A 210 -6.71 -13.14 -16.34
N SER A 211 -7.67 -12.36 -15.85
CA SER A 211 -7.54 -11.54 -14.62
C SER A 211 -6.31 -10.61 -14.51
N GLY A 212 -5.56 -10.41 -15.60
CA GLY A 212 -4.33 -9.60 -15.61
C GLY A 212 -3.14 -10.27 -14.93
N ILE A 213 -3.22 -11.57 -14.64
CA ILE A 213 -2.15 -12.33 -13.99
C ILE A 213 -1.17 -12.81 -15.06
N TYR A 214 0.11 -12.47 -14.94
CA TYR A 214 1.12 -12.76 -15.97
C TYR A 214 1.27 -14.27 -16.26
N SER A 215 1.07 -15.12 -15.25
CA SER A 215 1.16 -16.59 -15.37
C SER A 215 -0.07 -17.23 -16.02
N ALA A 216 -1.17 -16.49 -16.16
CA ALA A 216 -2.41 -17.00 -16.73
C ALA A 216 -2.35 -17.16 -18.26
N ASN A 217 -3.36 -17.83 -18.81
CA ASN A 217 -3.57 -17.90 -20.25
C ASN A 217 -4.11 -16.57 -20.80
N PRO A 218 -3.88 -16.28 -22.09
CA PRO A 218 -4.48 -15.12 -22.74
C PRO A 218 -6.02 -15.24 -22.78
N LEU A 219 -6.70 -14.10 -22.85
CA LEU A 219 -8.15 -14.03 -23.01
C LEU A 219 -8.58 -14.72 -24.31
N GLY A 220 -9.60 -15.56 -24.22
CA GLY A 220 -10.01 -16.42 -25.34
C GLY A 220 -9.21 -17.71 -25.49
N GLY A 221 -8.21 -17.95 -24.62
CA GLY A 221 -7.35 -19.13 -24.67
C GLY A 221 -6.23 -19.00 -25.70
N ARG A 222 -5.33 -19.99 -25.77
CA ARG A 222 -4.10 -19.92 -26.59
C ARG A 222 -4.35 -19.79 -28.11
N CYS A 223 -5.50 -20.26 -28.57
CA CYS A 223 -5.90 -20.25 -29.98
C CYS A 223 -7.22 -19.47 -30.17
N GLY A 224 -7.51 -18.52 -29.28
CA GLY A 224 -8.72 -17.70 -29.35
C GLY A 224 -8.71 -16.73 -30.52
N SER A 225 -9.86 -16.10 -30.80
CA SER A 225 -9.93 -15.02 -31.79
C SER A 225 -9.23 -13.75 -31.28
N GLN A 226 -8.74 -12.92 -32.20
CA GLN A 226 -8.15 -11.62 -31.86
C GLN A 226 -9.12 -10.73 -31.07
N LYS A 227 -10.42 -10.78 -31.38
CA LYS A 227 -11.45 -10.05 -30.63
C LYS A 227 -11.52 -10.47 -29.15
N GLN A 228 -11.37 -11.77 -28.86
CA GLN A 228 -11.37 -12.26 -27.49
C GLN A 228 -10.10 -11.86 -26.75
N LEU A 229 -8.94 -11.99 -27.40
CA LEU A 229 -7.64 -11.58 -26.87
C LEU A 229 -7.66 -10.10 -26.46
N LEU A 230 -8.12 -9.24 -27.37
CA LEU A 230 -8.13 -7.78 -27.20
C LEU A 230 -9.37 -7.26 -26.45
N ALA A 231 -10.23 -8.13 -25.90
CA ALA A 231 -11.46 -7.72 -25.23
C ALA A 231 -11.23 -6.74 -24.06
N ARG A 232 -10.00 -6.68 -23.53
CA ARG A 232 -9.58 -5.75 -22.49
C ARG A 232 -8.46 -4.82 -22.94
N TYR A 233 -8.10 -4.77 -24.21
CA TYR A 233 -7.11 -3.83 -24.74
C TYR A 233 -7.82 -2.74 -25.54
N ASN A 234 -7.99 -1.56 -24.92
CA ASN A 234 -8.56 -0.39 -25.57
C ASN A 234 -7.48 0.71 -25.63
N PRO A 235 -6.85 0.92 -26.80
CA PRO A 235 -5.77 1.90 -26.96
C PRO A 235 -6.15 3.31 -26.52
N ASP A 236 -7.33 3.80 -26.89
CA ASP A 236 -7.76 5.18 -26.61
C ASP A 236 -7.95 5.41 -25.11
N ASP A 237 -8.61 4.47 -24.41
CA ASP A 237 -8.79 4.50 -22.95
C ASP A 237 -7.44 4.40 -22.22
N LEU A 238 -6.53 3.54 -22.68
CA LEU A 238 -5.18 3.44 -22.10
C LEU A 238 -4.38 4.73 -22.27
N CYS A 239 -4.38 5.31 -23.48
CA CYS A 239 -3.72 6.59 -23.74
C CYS A 239 -4.31 7.71 -22.87
N GLN A 240 -5.63 7.77 -22.75
CA GLN A 240 -6.30 8.78 -21.92
C GLN A 240 -5.89 8.65 -20.44
N ARG A 241 -5.82 7.43 -19.90
CA ARG A 241 -5.34 7.18 -18.53
C ARG A 241 -3.91 7.64 -18.34
N ILE A 242 -3.00 7.32 -19.27
CA ILE A 242 -1.59 7.73 -19.22
C ILE A 242 -1.50 9.25 -19.17
N VAL A 243 -2.22 9.97 -20.04
CA VAL A 243 -2.26 11.44 -20.04
C VAL A 243 -2.78 12.00 -18.71
N GLN A 244 -3.83 11.39 -18.15
CA GLN A 244 -4.38 11.83 -16.86
C GLN A 244 -3.42 11.61 -15.68
N ILE A 245 -2.69 10.49 -15.66
CA ILE A 245 -1.68 10.21 -14.63
C ILE A 245 -0.49 11.15 -14.81
N HIS A 246 -0.02 11.34 -16.05
CA HIS A 246 1.07 12.27 -16.34
C HIS A 246 0.75 13.70 -15.86
N ALA A 247 -0.50 14.17 -16.02
CA ALA A 247 -0.90 15.50 -15.54
C ALA A 247 -0.74 15.71 -14.02
N MET A 248 -0.68 14.63 -13.22
CA MET A 248 -0.42 14.69 -11.77
C MET A 248 0.99 14.22 -11.38
N SER A 249 1.87 13.95 -12.34
CA SER A 249 3.16 13.31 -12.11
C SER A 249 4.16 14.15 -11.30
N HIS A 250 3.99 15.49 -11.28
CA HIS A 250 4.76 16.39 -10.43
C HIS A 250 4.52 16.17 -8.92
N ARG A 251 3.46 15.43 -8.56
CA ARG A 251 3.14 15.02 -7.18
C ARG A 251 3.56 13.57 -6.89
N MET A 252 4.34 12.96 -7.78
CA MET A 252 4.72 11.55 -7.71
C MET A 252 6.25 11.41 -7.67
N THR A 253 6.73 10.62 -6.74
CA THR A 253 8.14 10.19 -6.62
C THR A 253 8.18 8.67 -6.75
N LEU A 254 9.14 8.14 -7.52
CA LEU A 254 9.24 6.69 -7.77
C LEU A 254 10.59 6.13 -7.35
N SER A 255 10.56 4.89 -6.85
CA SER A 255 11.73 4.08 -6.54
C SER A 255 11.57 2.64 -7.02
N HIS A 256 12.69 1.97 -7.24
CA HIS A 256 12.79 0.55 -7.58
C HIS A 256 13.68 -0.13 -6.53
N GLN A 257 13.16 -0.28 -5.31
CA GLN A 257 13.91 -0.78 -4.16
C GLN A 257 13.23 -2.00 -3.52
N ASN A 258 14.03 -2.80 -2.81
CA ASN A 258 13.47 -3.79 -1.89
C ASN A 258 12.63 -3.07 -0.81
N ALA A 259 11.56 -3.72 -0.36
CA ALA A 259 10.61 -3.11 0.56
C ALA A 259 11.23 -2.73 1.91
N LEU A 260 12.10 -3.55 2.50
CA LEU A 260 12.67 -3.28 3.82
C LEU A 260 13.50 -1.97 3.85
N PRO A 261 14.54 -1.80 3.01
CA PRO A 261 15.29 -0.54 2.99
C PRO A 261 14.42 0.64 2.58
N PHE A 262 13.44 0.44 1.69
CA PHE A 262 12.51 1.52 1.34
C PHE A 262 11.65 1.96 2.53
N ILE A 263 11.13 1.03 3.34
CA ILE A 263 10.40 1.37 4.56
C ILE A 263 11.33 2.09 5.54
N GLU A 264 12.56 1.60 5.74
CA GLU A 264 13.56 2.24 6.58
C GLU A 264 13.91 3.67 6.12
N GLU A 265 13.81 3.99 4.84
CA GLU A 265 14.04 5.36 4.34
C GLU A 265 12.82 6.27 4.56
N GLN A 266 11.60 5.72 4.48
CA GLN A 266 10.37 6.52 4.36
C GLN A 266 9.49 6.56 5.64
N ALA A 267 9.70 5.67 6.62
CA ALA A 267 8.85 5.56 7.82
C ALA A 267 8.76 6.85 8.65
N TRP A 268 9.76 7.72 8.54
CA TRP A 268 9.88 9.00 9.24
C TRP A 268 9.29 10.19 8.47
N HIS A 269 8.67 9.96 7.31
CA HIS A 269 8.14 11.07 6.52
C HIS A 269 7.03 11.78 7.32
N PRO A 270 7.13 13.10 7.56
CA PRO A 270 6.15 13.81 8.38
C PRO A 270 4.78 13.84 7.68
N ASN A 271 3.71 13.83 8.49
CA ASN A 271 2.32 13.90 8.02
C ASN A 271 2.03 12.88 6.91
N SER A 272 2.50 11.64 7.08
CA SER A 272 2.43 10.61 6.07
C SER A 272 1.73 9.35 6.55
N THR A 273 1.21 8.61 5.58
CA THR A 273 0.67 7.27 5.78
C THR A 273 1.50 6.30 4.94
N LEU A 274 2.11 5.32 5.61
CA LEU A 274 2.75 4.18 4.98
C LEU A 274 1.69 3.14 4.62
N PHE A 275 1.47 2.94 3.32
CA PHE A 275 0.53 1.99 2.79
C PHE A 275 1.25 0.76 2.23
N LEU A 276 0.89 -0.40 2.74
CA LEU A 276 1.47 -1.68 2.35
C LEU A 276 0.39 -2.63 1.82
N ASP A 277 0.60 -3.12 0.60
CA ASP A 277 -0.17 -4.21 0.00
C ASP A 277 0.78 -5.33 -0.47
N PRO A 278 1.46 -6.01 0.47
CA PRO A 278 2.44 -7.05 0.15
C PRO A 278 1.80 -8.24 -0.57
N PRO A 279 2.61 -9.12 -1.18
CA PRO A 279 2.11 -10.39 -1.71
C PRO A 279 1.33 -11.16 -0.64
N TYR A 280 0.14 -11.66 -0.97
CA TYR A 280 -0.74 -12.33 0.01
C TYR A 280 -0.14 -13.64 0.50
N TYR A 281 -0.48 -14.05 1.72
CA TYR A 281 0.07 -15.26 2.31
C TYR A 281 -0.43 -16.53 1.61
N GLU A 282 -1.76 -16.76 1.54
CA GLU A 282 -2.32 -17.94 0.88
C GLU A 282 -2.25 -17.85 -0.65
N LYS A 283 -2.36 -16.63 -1.19
CA LYS A 283 -2.57 -16.39 -2.63
C LYS A 283 -1.36 -15.78 -3.34
N GLY A 284 -0.28 -15.53 -2.63
CA GLY A 284 0.94 -14.88 -3.10
C GLY A 284 1.46 -15.48 -4.40
N SER A 285 1.83 -16.75 -4.36
CA SER A 285 2.43 -17.47 -5.48
C SER A 285 1.56 -17.60 -6.73
N ALA A 286 0.24 -17.48 -6.58
CA ALA A 286 -0.70 -17.54 -7.69
C ALA A 286 -0.96 -16.18 -8.34
N LEU A 287 -0.79 -15.07 -7.60
CA LEU A 287 -1.18 -13.73 -8.01
C LEU A 287 0.01 -12.84 -8.37
N TYR A 288 1.13 -12.99 -7.67
CA TYR A 288 2.28 -12.08 -7.73
C TYR A 288 3.49 -12.77 -8.38
N ARG A 289 4.34 -11.99 -9.05
CA ARG A 289 5.59 -12.49 -9.63
C ARG A 289 6.64 -12.72 -8.54
N HIS A 290 6.82 -11.71 -7.70
CA HIS A 290 7.58 -11.81 -6.46
C HIS A 290 6.59 -12.13 -5.34
N PHE A 291 6.77 -13.29 -4.71
CA PHE A 291 5.95 -13.72 -3.59
C PHE A 291 6.84 -13.92 -2.36
N TYR A 292 6.23 -13.76 -1.20
CA TYR A 292 6.92 -13.85 0.07
C TYR A 292 6.92 -15.28 0.59
N THR A 293 8.01 -15.64 1.25
CA THR A 293 8.10 -16.74 2.20
C THR A 293 7.56 -16.30 3.56
N GLU A 294 7.32 -17.24 4.46
CA GLU A 294 6.99 -16.92 5.86
C GLU A 294 8.02 -15.98 6.51
N GLN A 295 9.30 -16.14 6.18
CA GLN A 295 10.36 -15.29 6.73
C GLN A 295 10.24 -13.86 6.21
N ASP A 296 9.98 -13.67 4.91
CA ASP A 296 9.79 -12.31 4.35
C ASP A 296 8.61 -11.58 5.01
N HIS A 297 7.53 -12.30 5.33
CA HIS A 297 6.40 -11.74 6.09
C HIS A 297 6.81 -11.36 7.52
N ARG A 298 7.62 -12.20 8.19
CA ARG A 298 8.15 -11.91 9.53
C ARG A 298 9.06 -10.71 9.52
N ASP A 299 9.92 -10.57 8.52
CA ASP A 299 10.88 -9.47 8.43
C ASP A 299 10.15 -8.13 8.24
N VAL A 300 9.18 -8.06 7.33
CA VAL A 300 8.36 -6.85 7.14
C VAL A 300 7.56 -6.52 8.40
N SER A 301 6.92 -7.52 9.01
CA SER A 301 6.17 -7.28 10.24
C SER A 301 7.07 -6.81 11.37
N GLY A 302 8.21 -7.47 11.58
CA GLY A 302 9.17 -7.11 12.63
C GLY A 302 9.65 -5.67 12.48
N LEU A 303 9.96 -5.24 11.26
CA LEU A 303 10.35 -3.85 10.98
C LEU A 303 9.22 -2.86 11.31
N LEU A 304 7.99 -3.13 10.90
CA LEU A 304 6.85 -2.23 11.16
C LEU A 304 6.50 -2.15 12.65
N GLN A 305 6.59 -3.28 13.37
CA GLN A 305 6.36 -3.33 14.81
C GLN A 305 7.44 -2.54 15.55
N THR A 306 8.70 -2.72 15.15
CA THR A 306 9.85 -1.93 15.64
C THR A 306 9.60 -0.45 15.44
N PHE A 307 9.18 -0.01 14.25
CA PHE A 307 8.88 1.40 14.01
C PHE A 307 7.72 1.93 14.85
N TYR A 308 6.66 1.14 15.01
CA TYR A 308 5.52 1.52 15.83
C TYR A 308 5.86 1.66 17.33
N GLU A 309 6.78 0.83 17.82
CA GLU A 309 7.23 0.84 19.21
C GLU A 309 8.25 1.94 19.50
N GLN A 310 9.14 2.24 18.55
CA GLN A 310 10.35 3.04 18.82
C GLN A 310 10.31 4.46 18.27
N MET A 311 9.42 4.74 17.31
CA MET A 311 9.50 5.97 16.53
C MET A 311 8.19 6.74 16.49
N PRO A 312 8.21 8.06 16.77
CA PRO A 312 7.15 8.95 16.32
C PRO A 312 7.19 9.06 14.80
N GLY A 313 6.05 8.83 14.13
CA GLY A 313 6.09 8.69 12.69
C GLY A 313 4.75 8.55 11.99
N ALA A 314 4.79 7.85 10.85
CA ALA A 314 3.68 7.70 9.93
C ALA A 314 2.57 6.78 10.46
N ASP A 315 1.33 7.04 10.04
CA ASP A 315 0.28 6.01 10.13
C ASP A 315 0.66 4.82 9.28
N ILE A 316 0.48 3.60 9.78
CA ILE A 316 0.76 2.35 9.07
C ILE A 316 -0.57 1.71 8.70
N VAL A 317 -0.78 1.50 7.40
CA VAL A 317 -1.96 0.80 6.88
C VAL A 317 -1.50 -0.36 6.01
N ILE A 318 -1.90 -1.57 6.39
CA ILE A 318 -1.52 -2.78 5.69
C ILE A 318 -2.74 -3.62 5.29
N THR A 319 -2.70 -4.23 4.11
CA THR A 319 -3.76 -5.14 3.63
C THR A 319 -3.25 -6.56 3.42
N TYR A 320 -4.02 -7.55 3.85
CA TYR A 320 -3.72 -8.97 3.68
C TYR A 320 -4.97 -9.81 3.42
N ASP A 321 -4.77 -11.06 3.01
CA ASP A 321 -5.76 -12.09 3.19
C ASP A 321 -5.95 -12.45 4.67
N ASP A 322 -7.20 -12.67 5.07
CA ASP A 322 -7.54 -13.12 6.42
C ASP A 322 -6.95 -14.51 6.73
N HIS A 323 -5.88 -14.54 7.52
CA HIS A 323 -5.17 -15.77 7.91
C HIS A 323 -4.58 -15.66 9.33
N PRO A 324 -4.68 -16.70 10.19
CA PRO A 324 -4.18 -16.67 11.57
C PRO A 324 -2.72 -16.27 11.71
N PHE A 325 -1.83 -16.83 10.87
CA PHE A 325 -0.41 -16.45 10.84
C PHE A 325 -0.20 -14.93 10.66
N ILE A 326 -0.99 -14.28 9.80
CA ILE A 326 -0.86 -12.83 9.59
C ILE A 326 -1.34 -12.07 10.82
N ARG A 327 -2.47 -12.45 11.42
CA ARG A 327 -2.97 -11.83 12.66
C ARG A 327 -1.94 -11.90 13.79
N GLU A 328 -1.27 -13.05 13.94
CA GLU A 328 -0.20 -13.23 14.93
C GLU A 328 1.00 -12.31 14.73
N LEU A 329 1.35 -11.98 13.47
CA LEU A 329 2.49 -11.11 13.18
C LEU A 329 2.26 -9.65 13.59
N TYR A 330 1.05 -9.14 13.39
CA TYR A 330 0.69 -7.73 13.54
C TYR A 330 -0.05 -7.43 14.86
N TYR A 331 0.52 -7.86 15.98
CA TYR A 331 -0.09 -7.77 17.32
C TYR A 331 -0.39 -6.34 17.85
N HIS A 332 0.25 -5.28 17.32
CA HIS A 332 -0.11 -3.89 17.67
C HIS A 332 -1.20 -3.31 16.77
N ALA A 333 -1.48 -3.96 15.64
CA ALA A 333 -2.40 -3.41 14.66
C ALA A 333 -3.86 -3.59 15.11
N THR A 334 -4.66 -2.55 14.89
CA THR A 334 -6.12 -2.67 14.96
C THR A 334 -6.60 -3.41 13.71
N GLU A 335 -7.20 -4.58 13.91
CA GLU A 335 -7.72 -5.41 12.84
C GLU A 335 -9.06 -4.89 12.30
N ILE A 336 -9.18 -4.81 10.98
CA ILE A 336 -10.40 -4.42 10.27
C ILE A 336 -10.70 -5.48 9.21
N GLU A 337 -11.80 -6.20 9.38
CA GLU A 337 -12.22 -7.23 8.42
C GLU A 337 -13.04 -6.61 7.29
N LEU A 338 -12.71 -6.98 6.05
CA LEU A 338 -13.41 -6.55 4.85
C LEU A 338 -13.97 -7.74 4.08
N ASN A 339 -15.15 -7.55 3.50
CA ASN A 339 -15.72 -8.51 2.58
C ASN A 339 -14.85 -8.64 1.32
N ARG A 340 -14.45 -9.87 1.00
CA ARG A 340 -13.72 -10.15 -0.24
C ARG A 340 -14.49 -9.66 -1.45
N SER A 341 -13.82 -8.83 -2.24
CA SER A 341 -14.33 -8.30 -3.50
C SER A 341 -14.00 -9.19 -4.71
N PHE A 342 -13.41 -10.37 -4.50
CA PHE A 342 -12.99 -11.26 -5.59
C PHE A 342 -14.19 -11.72 -6.43
N SER A 343 -14.08 -11.53 -7.74
CA SER A 343 -14.71 -12.43 -8.71
C SER A 343 -13.55 -13.11 -9.43
N ILE A 344 -13.39 -14.42 -9.22
CA ILE A 344 -12.47 -15.24 -10.04
C ILE A 344 -13.04 -15.36 -11.44
#